data_AF-A0AAE9Z267-F1
#
_entry.id   AF-A0AAE9Z267-F1
#
_cell.length_a   1.000
_cell.length_b   1.000
_cell.length_c   1.000
_cell.angle_alpha   90.00
_cell.angle_beta   90.00
_cell.angle_gamma   90.00
#
_symmetry.space_group_name_H-M   'P 1'
#
loop_
_entity.id
_entity.type
_entity.pdbx_description
1 polymer ?
#
loop_
_entity_poly.entity_id
_entity_poly.type
_entity_poly.pdbx_seq_one_letter_code
_entity_poly.pdbx_strand_id
1 'polypeptide(L)'
;MSQGIPRIKEFPADNRYWRIDWFGAIERNPNVPTEPFFQIIISPLIEEHLIDAAPNQLASVKSVINKEQKTIRVGIGQLPLVTIGSIWLNGICQSSKAGTVDTFHNLLVSSETTQVISASHEVNGQRLIPFHYYRFGGAGLNTKLIAITWEGDPFGIIIPMLELIRFYYAVSTDMAHTIFSGNLKHDISAVINPEKSGSIPEESRCILGIRKHYSDEDGWVLGRILNSKEAWAGATQPHDLMMKQALNRAQVYVESQFPFTDTTNLKVRTKKIQSLGENNWRHLVLSIDHCTGPFPFTNLTLDRDNSNIRANEETDRPPEDKKPAFSKPANKDSDGKKPLHSEEEPNRNCSKESIALPTDRFLAITGKKADKPEKEQCEYMSKLAIPSKETPSEQLGTGQGAHNSSNTGTGQVAPIRTRRQAIPASFETFESAITYLNQKGGFQAKIRTLDEFTEVIPLTKPANARQWSYLDSASKCRRQVIAADICHNNNWFTLIEFELRKSDKCNVALIKKEGGIFLSNRQLHFLLIQAANKKGIWTNIAKPAMLDLKLVTMKHTWSSPQHLSESITKKLYELKI
;
A
#
# COMPACT_ATOMS: atom_id res chain seq x y z
N MET A 1 -3.68 -7.93 -14.62
CA MET A 1 -4.64 -7.51 -13.58
C MET A 1 -5.98 -7.11 -14.23
N SER A 2 -6.61 -7.98 -15.04
CA SER A 2 -7.94 -7.72 -15.62
C SER A 2 -9.06 -8.52 -14.94
N GLN A 3 -8.73 -9.57 -14.19
CA GLN A 3 -9.73 -10.33 -13.43
C GLN A 3 -10.26 -9.47 -12.26
N GLY A 4 -11.58 -9.25 -12.24
CA GLY A 4 -12.29 -8.62 -11.11
C GLY A 4 -12.70 -7.16 -11.29
N ILE A 5 -12.33 -6.48 -12.38
CA ILE A 5 -12.86 -5.14 -12.68
C ILE A 5 -14.23 -5.31 -13.33
N PRO A 6 -15.32 -4.79 -12.73
CA PRO A 6 -16.65 -4.86 -13.35
C PRO A 6 -16.69 -4.04 -14.64
N ARG A 7 -17.64 -4.37 -15.52
CA ARG A 7 -17.90 -3.58 -16.72
C ARG A 7 -18.22 -2.13 -16.34
N ILE A 8 -17.61 -1.14 -16.99
CA ILE A 8 -17.94 0.29 -16.82
C ILE A 8 -18.83 0.72 -18.00
N LYS A 9 -20.06 1.19 -17.73
CA LYS A 9 -21.07 1.47 -18.77
C LYS A 9 -20.73 2.64 -19.69
N GLU A 10 -19.92 3.57 -19.22
CA GLU A 10 -19.57 4.80 -19.95
C GLU A 10 -18.61 4.53 -21.10
N PHE A 11 -17.96 3.37 -21.14
CA PHE A 11 -17.22 2.92 -22.30
C PHE A 11 -18.16 2.46 -23.42
N PRO A 12 -17.80 2.70 -24.70
CA PRO A 12 -18.60 2.23 -25.83
C PRO A 12 -18.81 0.71 -25.80
N ALA A 13 -20.03 0.30 -26.16
CA ALA A 13 -20.46 -1.09 -26.30
C ALA A 13 -20.70 -1.44 -27.77
N ASP A 14 -19.71 -1.17 -28.61
CA ASP A 14 -19.77 -1.28 -30.07
C ASP A 14 -18.90 -2.42 -30.65
N ASN A 15 -18.54 -3.40 -29.82
CA ASN A 15 -17.68 -4.54 -30.13
C ASN A 15 -16.27 -4.18 -30.63
N ARG A 16 -15.80 -2.95 -30.35
CA ARG A 16 -14.44 -2.53 -30.67
C ARG A 16 -13.58 -2.43 -29.42
N TYR A 17 -12.27 -2.61 -29.61
CA TYR A 17 -11.28 -2.32 -28.58
C TYR A 17 -11.03 -0.81 -28.50
N TRP A 18 -11.16 -0.25 -27.31
CA TRP A 18 -10.92 1.15 -27.01
C TRP A 18 -9.73 1.29 -26.08
N ARG A 19 -8.73 2.07 -26.48
CA ARG A 19 -7.59 2.44 -25.64
C ARG A 19 -7.92 3.71 -24.88
N ILE A 20 -7.59 3.77 -23.59
CA ILE A 20 -7.51 5.03 -22.85
C ILE A 20 -6.26 5.79 -23.32
N ASP A 21 -6.47 6.92 -23.97
CA ASP A 21 -5.40 7.80 -24.44
C ASP A 21 -4.95 8.77 -23.36
N TRP A 22 -5.87 9.28 -22.54
CA TRP A 22 -5.54 10.33 -21.58
C TRP A 22 -6.63 10.56 -20.53
N PHE A 23 -6.31 11.35 -19.51
CA PHE A 23 -7.28 11.88 -18.54
C PHE A 23 -7.46 13.39 -18.73
N GLY A 24 -8.69 13.88 -18.71
CA GLY A 24 -9.03 15.29 -18.93
C GLY A 24 -9.37 16.05 -17.65
N ALA A 25 -10.33 16.96 -17.76
CA ALA A 25 -10.78 17.79 -16.65
C ALA A 25 -11.63 17.03 -15.61
N ILE A 26 -11.74 17.62 -14.42
CA ILE A 26 -12.73 17.26 -13.40
C ILE A 26 -13.95 18.16 -13.56
N GLU A 27 -15.14 17.56 -13.46
CA GLU A 27 -16.41 18.24 -13.65
C GLU A 27 -17.40 17.87 -12.55
N ARG A 28 -18.34 18.76 -12.25
CA ARG A 28 -19.44 18.42 -11.33
C ARG A 28 -20.35 17.38 -11.98
N ASN A 29 -20.80 16.41 -11.20
CA ASN A 29 -21.86 15.50 -11.58
C ASN A 29 -23.19 15.99 -10.99
N PRO A 30 -24.13 16.51 -11.81
CA PRO A 30 -25.41 16.99 -11.29
C PRO A 30 -26.32 15.85 -10.80
N ASN A 31 -26.14 14.63 -11.31
CA ASN A 31 -26.99 13.49 -10.97
C ASN A 31 -26.49 12.73 -9.73
N VAL A 32 -25.18 12.80 -9.46
CA VAL A 32 -24.53 12.20 -8.29
C VAL A 32 -23.69 13.28 -7.60
N PRO A 33 -24.31 14.20 -6.84
CA PRO A 33 -23.59 15.33 -6.25
C PRO A 33 -22.45 14.93 -5.30
N THR A 34 -22.50 13.70 -4.78
CA THR A 34 -21.45 13.14 -3.92
C THR A 34 -20.21 12.70 -4.68
N GLU A 35 -20.25 12.68 -6.01
CA GLU A 35 -19.19 12.13 -6.86
C GLU A 35 -18.96 12.99 -8.12
N PRO A 36 -17.90 13.82 -8.17
CA PRO A 36 -17.56 14.53 -9.41
C PRO A 36 -17.15 13.56 -10.54
N PHE A 37 -17.30 14.01 -11.78
CA PHE A 37 -16.75 13.33 -12.94
C PHE A 37 -15.28 13.65 -13.14
N PHE A 38 -14.52 12.69 -13.66
CA PHE A 38 -13.31 12.96 -14.40
C PHE A 38 -13.49 12.52 -15.86
N GLN A 39 -12.86 13.26 -16.77
CA GLN A 39 -12.88 12.94 -18.19
C GLN A 39 -11.84 11.86 -18.53
N ILE A 40 -12.23 10.92 -19.38
CA ILE A 40 -11.34 9.93 -19.98
C ILE A 40 -11.38 10.11 -21.49
N ILE A 41 -10.23 10.35 -22.10
CA ILE A 41 -10.09 10.42 -23.55
C ILE A 41 -9.75 9.02 -24.06
N ILE A 42 -10.51 8.53 -25.02
CA ILE A 42 -10.41 7.17 -25.56
C ILE A 42 -10.42 7.18 -27.09
N SER A 43 -9.72 6.24 -27.72
CA SER A 43 -9.78 6.01 -29.16
C SER A 43 -9.93 4.52 -29.48
N PRO A 44 -10.66 4.15 -30.55
CA PRO A 44 -10.75 2.75 -30.95
C PRO A 44 -9.46 2.32 -31.63
N LEU A 45 -9.06 1.05 -31.46
CA LEU A 45 -7.97 0.47 -32.22
C LEU A 45 -8.34 0.39 -33.71
N ILE A 46 -7.35 0.53 -34.61
CA ILE A 46 -7.60 0.45 -36.06
C ILE A 46 -8.02 -0.96 -36.47
N GLU A 47 -7.37 -1.97 -35.89
CA GLU A 47 -7.59 -3.39 -36.19
C GLU A 47 -7.68 -4.17 -34.88
N GLU A 48 -8.60 -5.14 -34.81
CA GLU A 48 -8.85 -5.92 -33.59
C GLU A 48 -7.62 -6.73 -33.15
N HIS A 49 -6.88 -7.31 -34.09
CA HIS A 49 -5.70 -8.14 -33.80
C HIS A 49 -4.54 -7.35 -33.17
N LEU A 50 -4.59 -6.01 -33.17
CA LEU A 50 -3.60 -5.19 -32.48
C LEU A 50 -3.63 -5.41 -30.95
N ILE A 51 -4.70 -5.98 -30.39
CA ILE A 51 -4.76 -6.33 -28.96
C ILE A 51 -3.60 -7.25 -28.52
N ASP A 52 -3.09 -8.06 -29.46
CA ASP A 52 -1.98 -9.01 -29.25
C ASP A 52 -0.62 -8.43 -29.69
N ALA A 53 -0.60 -7.20 -30.20
CA ALA A 53 0.63 -6.54 -30.63
C ALA A 53 1.54 -6.18 -29.45
N ALA A 54 2.81 -5.91 -29.75
CA ALA A 54 3.76 -5.47 -28.75
C ALA A 54 3.30 -4.19 -28.03
N PRO A 55 3.54 -4.03 -26.72
CA PRO A 55 3.02 -2.89 -25.95
C PRO A 55 3.42 -1.52 -26.51
N ASN A 56 4.61 -1.38 -27.08
CA ASN A 56 5.07 -0.15 -27.74
C ASN A 56 4.28 0.21 -29.01
N GLN A 57 3.84 -0.80 -29.77
CA GLN A 57 2.97 -0.67 -30.94
C GLN A 57 1.56 -0.28 -30.50
N LEU A 58 1.02 -0.90 -29.45
CA LEU A 58 -0.25 -0.52 -28.85
C LEU A 58 -0.29 0.93 -28.38
N ALA A 59 0.83 1.49 -27.91
CA ALA A 59 0.97 2.91 -27.53
C ALA A 59 1.21 3.87 -28.70
N SER A 60 1.30 3.38 -29.94
CA SER A 60 1.51 4.22 -31.11
C SER A 60 0.28 5.06 -31.43
N VAL A 61 0.46 6.25 -32.01
CA VAL A 61 -0.65 7.01 -32.62
C VAL A 61 -1.21 6.33 -33.87
N LYS A 62 -0.46 5.38 -34.44
CA LYS A 62 -0.84 4.57 -35.60
C LYS A 62 -1.64 3.32 -35.24
N SER A 63 -1.82 3.00 -33.95
CA SER A 63 -2.64 1.85 -33.52
C SER A 63 -4.11 2.21 -33.30
N VAL A 64 -4.47 3.51 -33.37
CA VAL A 64 -5.82 4.01 -33.09
C VAL A 64 -6.41 4.85 -34.22
N ILE A 65 -7.73 4.87 -34.33
CA ILE A 65 -8.47 5.73 -35.27
C ILE A 65 -8.67 7.11 -34.63
N ASN A 66 -7.69 7.99 -34.78
CA ASN A 66 -7.69 9.31 -34.14
C ASN A 66 -8.92 10.19 -34.46
N LYS A 67 -9.55 9.99 -35.62
CA LYS A 67 -10.77 10.74 -36.02
C LYS A 67 -11.99 10.35 -35.20
N GLU A 68 -11.97 9.20 -34.54
CA GLU A 68 -13.05 8.67 -33.71
C GLU A 68 -12.74 8.78 -32.21
N GLN A 69 -11.74 9.58 -31.84
CA GLN A 69 -11.44 9.85 -30.44
C GLN A 69 -12.66 10.47 -29.73
N LYS A 70 -12.96 9.96 -28.53
CA LYS A 70 -14.09 10.40 -27.70
C LYS A 70 -13.60 10.80 -26.32
N THR A 71 -14.37 11.67 -25.66
CA THR A 71 -14.23 11.95 -24.23
C THR A 71 -15.45 11.41 -23.51
N ILE A 72 -15.24 10.49 -22.59
CA ILE A 72 -16.28 9.95 -21.70
C ILE A 72 -16.12 10.52 -20.29
N ARG A 73 -17.18 10.52 -19.50
CA ARG A 73 -17.19 11.03 -18.12
C ARG A 73 -17.43 9.89 -17.16
N VAL A 74 -16.58 9.73 -16.15
CA VAL A 74 -16.68 8.64 -15.17
C VAL A 74 -16.58 9.23 -13.76
N GLY A 75 -17.33 8.69 -12.81
CA GLY A 75 -17.33 9.12 -11.41
C GLY A 75 -15.97 8.87 -10.74
N ILE A 76 -15.50 9.83 -9.94
CA ILE A 76 -14.15 9.81 -9.37
C ILE A 76 -13.87 8.59 -8.48
N GLY A 77 -14.89 7.99 -7.87
CA GLY A 77 -14.78 6.77 -7.08
C GLY A 77 -14.32 5.55 -7.89
N GLN A 78 -14.39 5.60 -9.22
CA GLN A 78 -13.90 4.59 -10.15
C GLN A 78 -12.46 4.85 -10.63
N LEU A 79 -11.86 6.01 -10.31
CA LEU A 79 -10.48 6.37 -10.71
C LEU A 79 -9.43 5.27 -10.44
N PRO A 80 -9.46 4.52 -9.31
CA PRO A 80 -8.48 3.47 -9.07
C PRO A 80 -8.47 2.34 -10.11
N LEU A 81 -9.56 2.13 -10.86
CA LEU A 81 -9.75 1.03 -11.80
C LEU A 81 -9.18 1.30 -13.21
N VAL A 82 -8.95 2.56 -13.55
CA VAL A 82 -8.55 2.97 -14.91
C VAL A 82 -7.12 3.49 -14.93
N THR A 83 -6.40 3.26 -16.03
CA THR A 83 -5.03 3.75 -16.23
C THR A 83 -4.86 4.17 -17.68
N ILE A 84 -4.05 5.19 -17.97
CA ILE A 84 -3.74 5.52 -19.36
C ILE A 84 -3.06 4.31 -20.02
N GLY A 85 -3.44 4.02 -21.26
CA GLY A 85 -2.98 2.87 -22.02
C GLY A 85 -3.69 1.55 -21.72
N SER A 86 -4.67 1.49 -20.80
CA SER A 86 -5.51 0.29 -20.68
C SER A 86 -6.47 0.17 -21.87
N ILE A 87 -6.82 -1.06 -22.22
CA ILE A 87 -7.65 -1.39 -23.38
C ILE A 87 -8.97 -2.00 -22.89
N TRP A 88 -10.07 -1.62 -23.50
CA TRP A 88 -11.42 -1.96 -23.07
C TRP A 88 -12.24 -2.46 -24.26
N LEU A 89 -12.96 -3.56 -24.07
CA LEU A 89 -13.91 -4.10 -25.05
C LEU A 89 -15.29 -4.11 -24.40
N ASN A 90 -16.25 -3.39 -24.97
CA ASN A 90 -17.61 -3.28 -24.44
C ASN A 90 -17.68 -2.85 -22.96
N GLY A 91 -16.74 -2.02 -22.54
CA GLY A 91 -16.59 -1.58 -21.14
C GLY A 91 -15.96 -2.60 -20.20
N ILE A 92 -15.39 -3.70 -20.70
CA ILE A 92 -14.61 -4.67 -19.92
C ILE A 92 -13.12 -4.43 -20.15
N CYS A 93 -12.36 -4.25 -19.07
CA CYS A 93 -10.91 -4.06 -19.14
C CYS A 93 -10.22 -5.35 -19.61
N GLN A 94 -9.37 -5.21 -20.62
CA GLN A 94 -8.56 -6.29 -21.18
C GLN A 94 -7.24 -6.44 -20.41
N SER A 95 -6.58 -7.58 -20.59
CA SER A 95 -5.26 -7.86 -20.00
C SER A 95 -4.15 -7.05 -20.66
N SER A 96 -4.23 -6.84 -21.97
CA SER A 96 -3.26 -6.07 -22.77
C SER A 96 -3.26 -4.60 -22.39
N LYS A 97 -2.06 -4.00 -22.35
CA LYS A 97 -1.84 -2.58 -22.05
C LYS A 97 -0.83 -1.98 -23.00
N ALA A 98 -1.09 -0.75 -23.41
CA ALA A 98 -0.19 0.06 -24.21
C ALA A 98 0.98 0.60 -23.38
N GLY A 99 2.19 0.56 -23.93
CA GLY A 99 3.42 1.12 -23.36
C GLY A 99 4.35 0.06 -22.77
N THR A 100 5.66 0.36 -22.83
CA THR A 100 6.73 -0.51 -22.31
C THR A 100 6.95 -0.30 -20.83
N VAL A 101 7.39 -1.33 -20.13
CA VAL A 101 7.72 -1.21 -18.70
C VAL A 101 9.16 -0.73 -18.57
N ASP A 102 9.35 0.42 -17.94
CA ASP A 102 10.66 0.96 -17.58
C ASP A 102 10.81 0.99 -16.05
N THR A 103 12.06 0.92 -15.57
CA THR A 103 12.39 1.15 -14.16
C THR A 103 13.45 2.23 -14.07
N PHE A 104 13.11 3.32 -13.39
CA PHE A 104 14.06 4.38 -13.05
C PHE A 104 14.64 4.09 -11.69
N HIS A 105 15.96 3.99 -11.62
CA HIS A 105 16.69 3.73 -10.39
C HIS A 105 17.22 5.03 -9.80
N ASN A 106 17.13 5.17 -8.48
CA ASN A 106 17.64 6.33 -7.75
C ASN A 106 17.13 7.68 -8.29
N LEU A 107 15.85 7.72 -8.67
CA LEU A 107 15.18 8.94 -9.12
C LEU A 107 15.04 9.90 -7.92
N LEU A 108 15.72 11.05 -7.99
CA LEU A 108 15.60 12.10 -6.98
C LEU A 108 14.32 12.89 -7.20
N VAL A 109 13.43 12.89 -6.20
CA VAL A 109 12.21 13.69 -6.18
C VAL A 109 12.38 14.82 -5.18
N SER A 110 12.35 16.06 -5.66
CA SER A 110 12.47 17.28 -4.85
C SER A 110 11.89 18.48 -5.61
N SER A 111 11.81 19.63 -4.94
CA SER A 111 11.46 20.90 -5.59
C SER A 111 12.48 21.36 -6.65
N GLU A 112 13.73 20.87 -6.60
CA GLU A 112 14.79 21.20 -7.55
C GLU A 112 14.74 20.31 -8.80
N THR A 113 14.25 19.08 -8.66
CA THR A 113 14.20 18.09 -9.74
C THR A 113 12.83 17.94 -10.37
N THR A 114 11.78 18.56 -9.80
CA THR A 114 10.41 18.46 -10.30
C THR A 114 9.81 19.81 -10.63
N GLN A 115 8.96 19.84 -11.67
CA GLN A 115 8.22 21.03 -12.06
C GLN A 115 6.85 20.67 -12.63
N VAL A 116 5.86 21.53 -12.40
CA VAL A 116 4.51 21.36 -12.96
C VAL A 116 4.43 22.09 -14.30
N ILE A 117 3.98 21.39 -15.33
CA ILE A 117 3.78 21.92 -16.68
C ILE A 117 2.39 21.53 -17.21
N SER A 118 1.94 22.16 -18.30
CA SER A 118 0.74 21.71 -19.03
C SER A 118 1.09 20.66 -20.09
N ALA A 119 0.11 19.85 -20.51
CA ALA A 119 0.28 18.95 -21.65
C ALA A 119 0.57 19.69 -22.97
N SER A 120 0.13 20.94 -23.06
CA SER A 120 0.45 21.87 -24.14
C SER A 120 1.81 22.56 -24.03
N HIS A 121 2.63 22.26 -23.02
CA HIS A 121 3.89 22.95 -22.79
C HIS A 121 4.81 22.88 -24.02
N GLU A 122 5.47 24.00 -24.31
CA GLU A 122 6.38 24.15 -25.44
C GLU A 122 7.77 24.53 -24.96
N VAL A 123 8.78 23.91 -25.57
CA VAL A 123 10.20 24.20 -25.38
C VAL A 123 10.72 24.69 -26.72
N ASN A 124 11.31 25.89 -26.77
CA ASN A 124 11.80 26.51 -28.01
C ASN A 124 10.75 26.58 -29.14
N GLY A 125 9.48 26.86 -28.79
CA GLY A 125 8.37 26.94 -29.74
C GLY A 125 7.92 25.59 -30.31
N GLN A 126 8.37 24.48 -29.71
CA GLN A 126 7.99 23.12 -30.10
C GLN A 126 7.32 22.41 -28.93
N ARG A 127 6.26 21.66 -29.21
CA ARG A 127 5.54 20.92 -28.16
C ARG A 127 6.42 19.87 -27.51
N LEU A 128 6.40 19.83 -26.18
CA LEU A 128 7.12 18.83 -25.41
C LEU A 128 6.61 17.41 -25.72
N ILE A 129 5.29 17.27 -25.92
CA ILE A 129 4.64 16.03 -26.37
C ILE A 129 4.12 16.23 -27.81
N PRO A 130 4.89 15.87 -28.85
CA PRO A 130 4.41 16.01 -30.22
C PRO A 130 3.33 15.00 -30.59
N PHE A 131 2.34 15.46 -31.34
CA PHE A 131 1.17 14.67 -31.76
C PHE A 131 1.47 13.52 -32.72
N HIS A 132 2.66 13.45 -33.29
CA HIS A 132 3.10 12.29 -34.07
C HIS A 132 3.70 11.19 -33.19
N TYR A 133 4.11 11.50 -31.96
CA TYR A 133 4.54 10.51 -30.96
C TYR A 133 3.39 10.07 -30.07
N TYR A 134 2.57 11.00 -29.58
CA TYR A 134 1.45 10.71 -28.70
C TYR A 134 0.34 11.76 -28.78
N ARG A 135 -0.92 11.33 -28.71
CA ARG A 135 -2.11 12.21 -28.82
C ARG A 135 -2.99 12.09 -27.59
N PHE A 136 -2.98 13.12 -26.77
CA PHE A 136 -3.80 13.21 -25.55
C PHE A 136 -5.20 13.82 -25.77
N GLY A 137 -5.51 14.23 -26.99
CA GLY A 137 -6.82 14.79 -27.39
C GLY A 137 -7.06 16.24 -26.95
N GLY A 138 -8.08 16.88 -27.54
CA GLY A 138 -8.39 18.29 -27.27
C GLY A 138 -8.72 18.57 -25.80
N ALA A 139 -9.53 17.70 -25.18
CA ALA A 139 -9.87 17.79 -23.76
C ALA A 139 -8.65 17.67 -22.82
N GLY A 140 -7.57 17.02 -23.29
CA GLY A 140 -6.33 16.84 -22.56
C GLY A 140 -5.38 18.05 -22.60
N LEU A 141 -5.62 19.07 -23.43
CA LEU A 141 -4.64 20.12 -23.74
C LEU A 141 -4.14 20.90 -22.52
N ASN A 142 -5.04 21.23 -21.60
CA ASN A 142 -4.73 22.02 -20.41
C ASN A 142 -4.47 21.17 -19.16
N THR A 143 -4.43 19.84 -19.32
CA THR A 143 -4.13 18.94 -18.22
C THR A 143 -2.72 19.18 -17.70
N LYS A 144 -2.56 18.98 -16.40
CA LYS A 144 -1.31 19.23 -15.70
C LYS A 144 -0.47 17.96 -15.67
N LEU A 145 0.83 18.17 -15.74
CA LEU A 145 1.85 17.14 -15.73
C LEU A 145 2.87 17.51 -14.66
N ILE A 146 3.51 16.52 -14.07
CA ILE A 146 4.76 16.71 -13.35
C ILE A 146 5.90 16.20 -14.23
N ALA A 147 6.84 17.09 -14.54
CA ALA A 147 8.09 16.76 -15.19
C ALA A 147 9.17 16.55 -14.13
N ILE A 148 10.02 15.54 -14.34
CA ILE A 148 11.10 15.16 -13.44
C ILE A 148 12.40 15.16 -14.24
N THR A 149 13.41 15.80 -13.66
CA THR A 149 14.76 15.80 -14.21
C THR A 149 15.34 14.39 -14.17
N TRP A 150 15.78 13.89 -15.32
CA TRP A 150 16.39 12.56 -15.44
C TRP A 150 17.53 12.61 -16.44
N GLU A 151 18.69 12.06 -16.07
CA GLU A 151 19.92 12.06 -16.90
C GLU A 151 20.29 13.46 -17.43
N GLY A 152 20.03 14.51 -16.64
CA GLY A 152 20.33 15.90 -16.99
C GLY A 152 19.27 16.61 -17.83
N ASP A 153 18.24 15.91 -18.33
CA ASP A 153 17.11 16.54 -19.03
C ASP A 153 16.02 16.95 -18.02
N PRO A 154 15.66 18.24 -17.89
CA PRO A 154 14.63 18.72 -16.96
C PRO A 154 13.22 18.19 -17.25
N PHE A 155 13.02 17.56 -18.41
CA PHE A 155 11.78 16.92 -18.83
C PHE A 155 11.97 15.43 -19.16
N GLY A 156 13.02 14.80 -18.63
CA GLY A 156 13.37 13.41 -18.95
C GLY A 156 12.24 12.41 -18.64
N ILE A 157 11.47 12.65 -17.58
CA ILE A 157 10.28 11.86 -17.22
C ILE A 157 9.08 12.80 -17.06
N ILE A 158 7.95 12.46 -17.67
CA ILE A 158 6.74 13.27 -17.67
C ILE A 158 5.56 12.41 -17.21
N ILE A 159 4.87 12.82 -16.15
CA ILE A 159 3.75 12.05 -15.56
C ILE A 159 2.47 12.90 -15.56
N PRO A 160 1.36 12.39 -16.12
CA PRO A 160 0.04 13.00 -15.97
C PRO A 160 -0.37 13.14 -14.51
N MET A 161 -0.87 14.32 -14.13
CA MET A 161 -1.14 14.59 -12.72
C MET A 161 -2.23 13.67 -12.15
N LEU A 162 -3.27 13.36 -12.93
CA LEU A 162 -4.32 12.46 -12.46
C LEU A 162 -3.81 11.01 -12.28
N GLU A 163 -2.78 10.61 -13.04
CA GLU A 163 -2.10 9.34 -12.83
C GLU A 163 -1.26 9.35 -11.54
N LEU A 164 -0.59 10.47 -11.24
CA LEU A 164 0.09 10.68 -9.96
C LEU A 164 -0.90 10.56 -8.79
N ILE A 165 -2.05 11.23 -8.89
CA ILE A 165 -3.11 11.21 -7.88
C ILE A 165 -3.68 9.80 -7.71
N ARG A 166 -4.04 9.14 -8.82
CA ARG A 166 -4.55 7.77 -8.83
C ARG A 166 -3.59 6.81 -8.14
N PHE A 167 -2.30 6.91 -8.44
CA PHE A 167 -1.31 5.99 -7.89
C PHE A 167 -1.08 6.21 -6.39
N TYR A 168 -0.82 7.46 -5.98
CA TYR A 168 -0.36 7.79 -4.63
C TYR A 168 -1.46 8.01 -3.60
N TYR A 169 -2.60 8.57 -4.01
CA TYR A 169 -3.62 9.06 -3.09
C TYR A 169 -4.97 8.37 -3.27
N ALA A 170 -5.48 8.27 -4.50
CA ALA A 170 -6.77 7.65 -4.80
C ALA A 170 -6.61 6.12 -5.02
N VAL A 171 -6.26 5.40 -3.95
CA VAL A 171 -6.02 3.94 -3.98
C VAL A 171 -7.29 3.08 -3.90
N SER A 172 -8.40 3.68 -3.48
CA SER A 172 -9.72 3.07 -3.27
C SER A 172 -10.82 4.07 -3.60
N THR A 173 -12.08 3.63 -3.62
CA THR A 173 -13.23 4.54 -3.81
C THR A 173 -13.31 5.58 -2.70
N ASP A 174 -13.16 5.21 -1.42
CA ASP A 174 -13.24 6.18 -0.32
C ASP A 174 -12.07 7.16 -0.33
N MET A 175 -10.88 6.68 -0.68
CA MET A 175 -9.73 7.56 -0.83
C MET A 175 -9.92 8.53 -1.99
N ALA A 176 -10.43 8.07 -3.13
CA ALA A 176 -10.77 8.97 -4.24
C ALA A 176 -11.77 10.05 -3.78
N HIS A 177 -12.86 9.70 -3.10
CA HIS A 177 -13.78 10.69 -2.54
C HIS A 177 -13.10 11.64 -1.56
N THR A 178 -12.26 11.13 -0.66
CA THR A 178 -11.54 11.93 0.36
C THR A 178 -10.66 13.01 -0.26
N ILE A 179 -9.97 12.70 -1.36
CA ILE A 179 -9.08 13.63 -2.07
C ILE A 179 -9.88 14.74 -2.78
N PHE A 180 -11.06 14.43 -3.31
CA PHE A 180 -11.83 15.35 -4.15
C PHE A 180 -13.00 16.02 -3.41
N SER A 181 -13.38 15.60 -2.20
CA SER A 181 -14.46 16.22 -1.40
C SER A 181 -14.00 17.33 -0.47
N GLY A 182 -12.70 17.43 -0.19
CA GLY A 182 -12.14 18.41 0.76
C GLY A 182 -12.21 18.01 2.23
N ASN A 183 -12.66 16.79 2.54
CA ASN A 183 -12.83 16.33 3.93
C ASN A 183 -11.53 16.45 4.74
N LEU A 184 -10.37 16.21 4.14
CA LEU A 184 -9.09 16.35 4.85
C LEU A 184 -8.89 17.74 5.48
N LYS A 185 -9.31 18.82 4.80
CA LYS A 185 -9.14 20.20 5.30
C LYS A 185 -10.35 20.73 6.06
N HIS A 186 -11.55 20.37 5.63
CA HIS A 186 -12.78 21.02 6.11
C HIS A 186 -13.58 20.16 7.09
N ASP A 187 -13.37 18.84 7.09
CA ASP A 187 -14.04 17.90 7.99
C ASP A 187 -13.17 16.66 8.22
N ILE A 188 -12.02 16.86 8.88
CA ILE A 188 -11.08 15.76 9.14
C ILE A 188 -11.73 14.66 10.00
N SER A 189 -12.74 15.05 10.79
CA SER A 189 -13.56 14.15 11.59
C SER A 189 -14.41 13.21 10.75
N ALA A 190 -14.71 13.49 9.48
CA ALA A 190 -15.33 12.53 8.57
C ALA A 190 -14.34 11.43 8.10
N VAL A 191 -13.04 11.67 8.21
CA VAL A 191 -11.97 10.77 7.72
C VAL A 191 -11.40 9.92 8.85
N ILE A 192 -11.04 10.56 9.96
CA ILE A 192 -10.47 9.93 11.15
C ILE A 192 -11.16 10.42 12.42
N ASN A 193 -10.91 9.73 13.53
CA ASN A 193 -11.17 10.18 14.88
C ASN A 193 -9.89 10.83 15.42
N PRO A 194 -9.82 12.17 15.53
CA PRO A 194 -8.59 12.85 15.96
C PRO A 194 -8.15 12.46 17.37
N GLU A 195 -9.09 12.21 18.28
CA GLU A 195 -8.79 11.82 19.68
C GLU A 195 -8.13 10.45 19.79
N LYS A 196 -8.36 9.58 18.80
CA LYS A 196 -7.78 8.23 18.72
C LYS A 196 -6.62 8.14 17.73
N SER A 197 -6.16 9.27 17.21
CA SER A 197 -5.11 9.32 16.21
C SER A 197 -3.89 10.06 16.76
N GLY A 198 -2.71 9.67 16.32
CA GLY A 198 -1.46 10.26 16.77
C GLY A 198 -0.25 9.55 16.18
N SER A 199 0.91 9.81 16.75
CA SER A 199 2.16 9.16 16.37
C SER A 199 3.01 8.89 17.61
N ILE A 200 3.84 7.84 17.53
CA ILE A 200 4.88 7.54 18.51
C ILE A 200 6.21 7.58 17.74
N PRO A 201 6.92 8.74 17.76
CA PRO A 201 8.13 8.95 16.97
C PRO A 201 9.24 7.95 17.26
N GLU A 202 9.42 7.56 18.52
CA GLU A 202 10.46 6.64 18.98
C GLU A 202 10.31 5.23 18.37
N GLU A 203 9.07 4.83 18.08
CA GLU A 203 8.74 3.57 17.42
C GLU A 203 8.59 3.71 15.91
N SER A 204 8.72 4.93 15.36
CA SER A 204 8.34 5.25 13.98
C SER A 204 6.95 4.69 13.68
N ARG A 205 5.98 4.99 14.56
CA ARG A 205 4.62 4.44 14.54
C ARG A 205 3.58 5.53 14.31
N CYS A 206 2.66 5.25 13.39
CA CYS A 206 1.44 6.01 13.20
C CYS A 206 0.26 5.28 13.87
N ILE A 207 -0.58 6.02 14.60
CA ILE A 207 -1.81 5.53 15.21
C ILE A 207 -2.97 6.25 14.55
N LEU A 208 -3.95 5.52 14.01
CA LEU A 208 -5.14 6.12 13.39
C LEU A 208 -6.40 5.47 13.92
N GLY A 209 -7.33 6.29 14.39
CA GLY A 209 -8.73 5.91 14.57
C GLY A 209 -9.48 6.14 13.27
N ILE A 210 -9.44 5.23 12.30
CA ILE A 210 -10.09 5.44 11.00
C ILE A 210 -11.62 5.27 11.10
N ARG A 211 -12.37 6.02 10.30
CA ARG A 211 -13.83 5.83 10.21
C ARG A 211 -14.19 4.49 9.58
N LYS A 212 -15.40 4.01 9.90
CA LYS A 212 -15.88 2.64 9.60
C LYS A 212 -15.79 2.19 8.14
N HIS A 213 -15.80 3.11 7.19
CA HIS A 213 -15.88 2.81 5.76
C HIS A 213 -14.51 2.62 5.12
N TYR A 214 -13.43 3.10 5.75
CA TYR A 214 -12.06 2.91 5.27
C TYR A 214 -11.52 1.51 5.59
N SER A 215 -10.78 0.96 4.63
CA SER A 215 -10.09 -0.32 4.77
C SER A 215 -8.81 -0.21 5.61
N ASP A 216 -8.25 -1.35 6.03
CA ASP A 216 -6.92 -1.38 6.67
C ASP A 216 -5.81 -0.88 5.71
N GLU A 217 -6.04 -1.00 4.41
CA GLU A 217 -5.12 -0.58 3.36
C GLU A 217 -5.13 0.94 3.16
N ASP A 218 -6.31 1.56 3.18
CA ASP A 218 -6.46 3.02 3.16
C ASP A 218 -5.73 3.67 4.34
N GLY A 219 -5.71 2.99 5.50
CA GLY A 219 -5.02 3.44 6.70
C GLY A 219 -3.53 3.74 6.48
N TRP A 220 -2.84 2.99 5.60
CA TRP A 220 -1.43 3.29 5.29
C TRP A 220 -1.30 4.60 4.52
N VAL A 221 -2.16 4.85 3.54
CA VAL A 221 -2.13 6.07 2.72
C VAL A 221 -2.60 7.28 3.53
N LEU A 222 -3.66 7.14 4.33
CA LEU A 222 -4.12 8.17 5.27
C LEU A 222 -3.03 8.51 6.28
N GLY A 223 -2.39 7.51 6.89
CA GLY A 223 -1.30 7.75 7.82
C GLY A 223 -0.17 8.52 7.17
N ARG A 224 0.14 8.22 5.90
CA ARG A 224 1.16 8.93 5.14
C ARG A 224 0.79 10.39 4.90
N ILE A 225 -0.44 10.64 4.46
CA ILE A 225 -0.99 11.99 4.25
C ILE A 225 -0.91 12.81 5.54
N LEU A 226 -1.27 12.22 6.68
CA LEU A 226 -1.31 12.91 7.97
C LEU A 226 0.07 13.14 8.62
N ASN A 227 1.10 12.39 8.20
CA ASN A 227 2.44 12.44 8.80
C ASN A 227 3.53 12.95 7.84
N SER A 228 3.17 13.43 6.64
CA SER A 228 4.09 14.07 5.70
C SER A 228 3.48 15.36 5.17
N LYS A 229 4.24 16.45 5.23
CA LYS A 229 3.82 17.75 4.70
C LYS A 229 3.62 17.69 3.19
N GLU A 230 4.49 16.96 2.51
CA GLU A 230 4.47 16.75 1.07
C GLU A 230 3.21 15.98 0.67
N ALA A 231 2.91 14.89 1.38
CA ALA A 231 1.72 14.09 1.15
C ALA A 231 0.43 14.85 1.47
N TRP A 232 0.41 15.63 2.56
CA TRP A 232 -0.71 16.49 2.91
C TRP A 232 -1.01 17.52 1.82
N ALA A 233 0.02 18.24 1.36
CA ALA A 233 -0.13 19.21 0.28
C ALA A 233 -0.63 18.54 -1.01
N GLY A 234 -0.02 17.42 -1.43
CA GLY A 234 -0.42 16.70 -2.64
C GLY A 234 -1.85 16.13 -2.57
N ALA A 235 -2.29 15.68 -1.39
CA ALA A 235 -3.63 15.12 -1.18
C ALA A 235 -4.75 16.17 -1.10
N THR A 236 -4.43 17.40 -0.67
CA THR A 236 -5.44 18.45 -0.46
C THR A 236 -5.55 19.42 -1.62
N GLN A 237 -4.50 19.54 -2.44
CA GLN A 237 -4.45 20.43 -3.60
C GLN A 237 -5.55 20.19 -4.66
N PRO A 238 -5.99 18.95 -4.97
CA PRO A 238 -7.04 18.73 -5.96
C PRO A 238 -8.36 19.43 -5.61
N HIS A 239 -8.82 19.31 -4.36
CA HIS A 239 -10.04 19.96 -3.91
C HIS A 239 -9.92 21.49 -3.86
N ASP A 240 -8.78 22.03 -3.39
CA ASP A 240 -8.55 23.48 -3.35
C ASP A 240 -8.67 24.10 -4.75
N LEU A 241 -8.14 23.42 -5.76
CA LEU A 241 -8.23 23.86 -7.16
C LEU A 241 -9.66 23.79 -7.69
N MET A 242 -10.40 22.72 -7.35
CA MET A 242 -11.83 22.62 -7.70
C MET A 242 -12.61 23.81 -7.12
N MET A 243 -12.36 24.20 -5.87
CA MET A 243 -13.00 25.36 -5.25
C MET A 243 -12.62 26.67 -5.94
N LYS A 244 -11.33 26.89 -6.18
CA LYS A 244 -10.83 28.10 -6.85
C LYS A 244 -11.40 28.25 -8.27
N GLN A 245 -11.48 27.16 -9.03
CA GLN A 245 -11.92 27.17 -10.42
C GLN A 245 -13.45 27.16 -10.57
N ALA A 246 -14.19 26.61 -9.59
CA ALA A 246 -15.64 26.72 -9.53
C ALA A 246 -16.10 28.19 -9.48
N LEU A 247 -15.37 29.06 -8.75
CA LEU A 247 -15.64 30.51 -8.72
C LEU A 247 -15.46 31.17 -10.10
N ASN A 248 -14.52 30.65 -10.90
CA ASN A 248 -14.16 31.21 -12.22
C ASN A 248 -14.93 30.57 -13.39
N ARG A 249 -15.86 29.64 -13.13
CA ARG A 249 -16.59 28.84 -14.14
C ARG A 249 -15.67 28.15 -15.18
N ALA A 250 -14.43 27.86 -14.80
CA ALA A 250 -13.46 27.21 -15.66
C ALA A 250 -13.51 25.69 -15.48
N GLN A 251 -13.10 24.95 -16.52
CA GLN A 251 -12.81 23.51 -16.39
C GLN A 251 -11.70 23.29 -15.36
N VAL A 252 -11.83 22.21 -14.57
CA VAL A 252 -10.87 21.94 -13.50
C VAL A 252 -9.78 21.00 -13.97
N TYR A 253 -8.54 21.48 -13.97
CA TYR A 253 -7.36 20.65 -14.22
C TYR A 253 -6.52 20.60 -12.95
N VAL A 254 -6.58 19.45 -12.27
CA VAL A 254 -5.98 19.29 -10.94
C VAL A 254 -4.47 19.22 -10.96
N GLU A 255 -3.85 19.77 -9.92
CA GLU A 255 -2.43 19.66 -9.60
C GLU A 255 -2.27 18.88 -8.30
N SER A 256 -1.12 18.26 -8.14
CA SER A 256 -0.70 17.49 -6.97
C SER A 256 0.83 17.38 -7.00
N GLN A 257 1.40 16.61 -6.08
CA GLN A 257 2.83 16.40 -5.98
C GLN A 257 3.14 15.02 -5.39
N PHE A 258 4.41 14.62 -5.46
CA PHE A 258 4.86 13.40 -4.80
C PHE A 258 4.68 13.51 -3.27
N PRO A 259 4.30 12.41 -2.61
CA PRO A 259 4.11 12.39 -1.16
C PRO A 259 5.41 12.23 -0.36
N PHE A 260 6.56 12.61 -0.93
CA PHE A 260 7.89 12.63 -0.28
C PHE A 260 8.81 13.58 -1.06
N THR A 261 9.90 13.97 -0.40
CA THR A 261 11.11 14.52 -1.03
C THR A 261 12.26 13.58 -0.68
N ASP A 262 12.63 12.69 -1.60
CA ASP A 262 13.69 11.69 -1.40
C ASP A 262 14.04 11.00 -2.73
N THR A 263 15.02 10.10 -2.68
CA THR A 263 15.38 9.18 -3.76
C THR A 263 14.44 7.97 -3.77
N THR A 264 13.99 7.57 -4.96
CA THR A 264 13.10 6.41 -5.13
C THR A 264 13.46 5.61 -6.39
N ASN A 265 13.11 4.33 -6.41
CA ASN A 265 12.98 3.57 -7.64
C ASN A 265 11.53 3.62 -8.10
N LEU A 266 11.31 3.87 -9.38
CA LEU A 266 9.99 4.03 -9.96
C LEU A 266 9.85 3.07 -11.14
N LYS A 267 8.90 2.12 -11.04
CA LYS A 267 8.53 1.23 -12.14
C LYS A 267 7.26 1.75 -12.77
N VAL A 268 7.32 2.02 -14.07
CA VAL A 268 6.25 2.65 -14.83
C VAL A 268 6.05 1.98 -16.17
N ARG A 269 4.87 2.19 -16.73
CA ARG A 269 4.59 1.99 -18.14
C ARG A 269 4.75 3.29 -18.89
N THR A 270 5.51 3.29 -19.97
CA THR A 270 5.89 4.50 -20.68
C THR A 270 5.66 4.39 -22.19
N LYS A 271 5.62 5.57 -22.81
CA LYS A 271 5.87 5.76 -24.24
C LYS A 271 7.07 6.69 -24.38
N LYS A 272 8.09 6.25 -25.11
CA LYS A 272 9.19 7.13 -25.54
C LYS A 272 8.67 8.16 -26.53
N ILE A 273 8.99 9.43 -26.26
CA ILE A 273 8.66 10.58 -27.11
C ILE A 273 9.91 11.43 -27.32
N GLN A 274 9.94 12.20 -28.40
CA GLN A 274 11.02 13.14 -28.68
C GLN A 274 10.40 14.47 -29.08
N SER A 275 10.89 15.58 -28.53
CA SER A 275 10.43 16.91 -28.92
C SER A 275 11.06 17.29 -30.27
N LEU A 276 10.31 17.99 -31.12
CA LEU A 276 10.82 18.42 -32.42
C LEU A 276 12.01 19.38 -32.21
N GLY A 277 13.14 19.11 -32.88
CA GLY A 277 14.34 19.95 -32.79
C GLY A 277 15.29 19.62 -31.63
N GLU A 278 14.92 18.72 -30.71
CA GLU A 278 15.81 18.19 -29.67
C GLU A 278 16.06 16.71 -29.90
N ASN A 279 17.33 16.27 -29.85
CA ASN A 279 17.64 14.85 -30.07
C ASN A 279 17.45 13.97 -28.80
N ASN A 280 16.76 14.49 -27.79
CA ASN A 280 16.60 13.84 -26.49
C ASN A 280 15.32 13.01 -26.41
N TRP A 281 15.45 11.73 -26.09
CA TRP A 281 14.32 10.82 -25.89
C TRP A 281 13.81 10.89 -24.45
N ARG A 282 12.57 11.33 -24.29
CA ARG A 282 11.89 11.47 -22.98
C ARG A 282 10.92 10.33 -22.75
N HIS A 283 10.57 10.11 -21.48
CA HIS A 283 9.59 9.10 -21.07
C HIS A 283 8.26 9.75 -20.70
N LEU A 284 7.25 9.56 -21.54
CA LEU A 284 5.87 9.86 -21.16
C LEU A 284 5.28 8.69 -20.38
N VAL A 285 5.00 8.88 -19.10
CA VAL A 285 4.41 7.86 -18.23
C VAL A 285 2.92 7.74 -18.54
N LEU A 286 2.48 6.51 -18.81
CA LEU A 286 1.09 6.13 -19.01
C LEU A 286 0.50 5.57 -17.70
N SER A 287 1.26 4.76 -16.98
CA SER A 287 0.87 4.30 -15.65
C SER A 287 2.07 4.11 -14.73
N ILE A 288 1.89 4.38 -13.45
CA ILE A 288 2.81 4.00 -12.39
C ILE A 288 2.38 2.64 -11.86
N ASP A 289 3.33 1.70 -11.85
CA ASP A 289 3.10 0.32 -11.41
C ASP A 289 3.62 0.13 -9.98
N HIS A 290 4.81 0.66 -9.65
CA HIS A 290 5.44 0.46 -8.35
C HIS A 290 6.40 1.60 -7.97
N CYS A 291 6.50 1.89 -6.67
CA CYS A 291 7.37 2.91 -6.10
C CYS A 291 8.01 2.43 -4.79
N THR A 292 9.30 2.73 -4.61
CA THR A 292 10.04 2.40 -3.38
C THR A 292 10.16 3.54 -2.39
N GLY A 293 9.62 4.71 -2.72
CA GLY A 293 9.79 5.89 -1.91
C GLY A 293 9.20 5.74 -0.50
N PRO A 294 9.77 6.46 0.48
CA PRO A 294 9.57 6.18 1.88
C PRO A 294 8.16 6.54 2.36
N PHE A 295 7.74 5.88 3.44
CA PHE A 295 6.64 6.32 4.29
C PHE A 295 7.23 7.01 5.52
N PRO A 296 6.57 8.04 6.09
CA PRO A 296 7.06 8.77 7.27
C PRO A 296 7.04 7.94 8.57
N PHE A 297 6.56 6.69 8.50
CA PHE A 297 6.53 5.73 9.60
C PHE A 297 6.76 4.31 9.08
N THR A 298 7.16 3.42 9.97
CA THR A 298 7.39 2.01 9.65
C THR A 298 6.30 1.08 10.20
N ASN A 299 5.62 1.49 11.28
CA ASN A 299 4.58 0.74 11.98
C ASN A 299 3.23 1.49 11.95
N LEU A 300 2.13 0.77 11.84
CA LEU A 300 0.78 1.34 11.81
C LEU A 300 -0.13 0.61 12.80
N THR A 301 -0.75 1.35 13.70
CA THR A 301 -1.83 0.89 14.58
C THR A 301 -3.15 1.47 14.08
N LEU A 302 -4.12 0.61 13.79
CA LEU A 302 -5.45 1.02 13.35
C LEU A 302 -6.51 0.67 14.40
N ASP A 303 -7.15 1.70 14.94
CA ASP A 303 -8.43 1.58 15.65
C ASP A 303 -9.58 1.97 14.71
N ARG A 304 -10.79 1.50 15.02
CA ARG A 304 -12.03 1.87 14.32
C ARG A 304 -13.11 2.17 15.34
N ASP A 305 -13.92 3.20 15.07
CA ASP A 305 -15.07 3.55 15.91
C ASP A 305 -16.07 2.39 16.11
N ASN A 306 -16.06 1.40 15.21
CA ASN A 306 -16.85 0.18 15.35
C ASN A 306 -15.98 -1.06 15.11
N SER A 307 -14.88 -1.16 15.85
CA SER A 307 -13.98 -2.31 15.79
C SER A 307 -14.69 -3.61 16.16
N ASN A 308 -14.59 -4.60 15.27
CA ASN A 308 -15.12 -5.96 15.47
C ASN A 308 -14.20 -6.84 16.34
N ILE A 309 -13.11 -6.29 16.86
CA ILE A 309 -12.26 -6.96 17.85
C ILE A 309 -13.11 -7.26 19.09
N ARG A 310 -12.89 -8.42 19.69
CA ARG A 310 -13.50 -8.80 20.97
C ARG A 310 -12.59 -8.33 22.10
N ALA A 311 -13.22 -7.85 23.17
CA ALA A 311 -12.54 -7.62 24.42
C ALA A 311 -12.23 -8.95 25.12
N ASN A 312 -11.31 -8.91 26.09
CA ASN A 312 -11.02 -10.07 26.94
C ASN A 312 -12.25 -10.39 27.79
N GLU A 313 -12.72 -11.65 27.76
CA GLU A 313 -13.93 -12.10 28.46
C GLU A 313 -13.89 -11.82 29.98
N GLU A 314 -12.70 -11.82 30.59
CA GLU A 314 -12.53 -11.56 32.03
C GLU A 314 -12.67 -10.07 32.40
N THR A 315 -12.38 -9.15 31.48
CA THR A 315 -12.38 -7.70 31.71
C THR A 315 -13.49 -6.97 30.95
N ASP A 316 -14.18 -7.68 30.05
CA ASP A 316 -15.29 -7.16 29.27
C ASP A 316 -16.51 -6.92 30.14
N ARG A 317 -17.42 -6.07 29.66
CA ARG A 317 -18.68 -5.82 30.35
C ARG A 317 -19.60 -7.05 30.29
N PRO A 318 -20.42 -7.29 31.32
CA PRO A 318 -21.48 -8.30 31.29
C PRO A 318 -22.42 -8.12 30.09
N PRO A 319 -23.03 -9.20 29.57
CA PRO A 319 -23.98 -9.12 28.46
C PRO A 319 -25.17 -8.18 28.71
N GLU A 320 -25.67 -8.08 29.95
CA GLU A 320 -26.77 -7.16 30.31
C GLU A 320 -26.44 -5.67 30.11
N ASP A 321 -25.16 -5.29 30.22
CA ASP A 321 -24.71 -3.89 30.08
C ASP A 321 -24.39 -3.52 28.62
N LYS A 322 -24.46 -4.49 27.71
CA LYS A 322 -24.13 -4.30 26.30
C LYS A 322 -25.36 -3.84 25.51
N LYS A 323 -25.16 -2.84 24.67
CA LYS A 323 -26.19 -2.36 23.74
C LYS A 323 -26.40 -3.40 22.63
N PRO A 324 -27.63 -3.58 22.11
CA PRO A 324 -27.83 -4.43 20.95
C PRO A 324 -27.12 -3.84 19.73
N ALA A 325 -26.37 -4.65 18.99
CA ALA A 325 -25.78 -4.23 17.72
C ALA A 325 -26.88 -3.96 16.68
N PHE A 326 -26.70 -2.92 15.87
CA PHE A 326 -27.60 -2.60 14.77
C PHE A 326 -27.47 -3.62 13.63
N SER A 327 -28.60 -4.04 13.03
CA SER A 327 -28.61 -4.79 11.77
C SER A 327 -27.93 -3.96 10.69
N LYS A 328 -26.96 -4.53 9.98
CA LYS A 328 -26.31 -3.89 8.84
C LYS A 328 -26.64 -4.67 7.56
N PRO A 329 -26.84 -3.98 6.43
CA PRO A 329 -26.74 -4.60 5.12
C PRO A 329 -25.38 -5.30 5.02
N ALA A 330 -25.36 -6.51 4.49
CA ALA A 330 -24.14 -7.25 4.30
C ALA A 330 -23.35 -6.59 3.15
N ASN A 331 -22.08 -6.24 3.41
CA ASN A 331 -21.18 -5.92 2.31
C ASN A 331 -20.77 -7.25 1.67
N LYS A 332 -21.11 -7.45 0.40
CA LYS A 332 -20.80 -8.68 -0.33
C LYS A 332 -19.55 -8.45 -1.20
N ASP A 333 -18.72 -9.47 -1.36
CA ASP A 333 -17.69 -9.40 -2.40
C ASP A 333 -18.34 -9.43 -3.79
N SER A 334 -17.91 -8.50 -4.66
CA SER A 334 -18.35 -8.42 -6.05
C SER A 334 -17.89 -9.64 -6.84
N ASP A 335 -18.79 -10.22 -7.64
CA ASP A 335 -18.45 -11.26 -8.62
C ASP A 335 -18.10 -10.67 -10.00
N GLY A 336 -18.04 -9.33 -10.10
CA GLY A 336 -17.71 -8.60 -11.31
C GLY A 336 -18.82 -8.55 -12.38
N LYS A 337 -19.99 -9.16 -12.14
CA LYS A 337 -21.06 -9.22 -13.15
C LYS A 337 -21.86 -7.93 -13.27
N LYS A 338 -22.07 -7.23 -12.15
CA LYS A 338 -22.85 -5.99 -12.13
C LYS A 338 -22.02 -4.83 -12.69
N PRO A 339 -22.47 -4.17 -13.76
CA PRO A 339 -21.73 -3.05 -14.32
C PRO A 339 -21.75 -1.83 -13.40
N LEU A 340 -20.63 -1.10 -13.39
CA LEU A 340 -20.48 0.22 -12.80
C LEU A 340 -21.02 1.31 -13.74
N HIS A 341 -21.59 2.36 -13.15
CA HIS A 341 -21.96 3.59 -13.85
C HIS A 341 -21.98 4.78 -12.88
N SER A 342 -22.11 5.98 -13.44
CA SER A 342 -21.99 7.26 -12.74
C SER A 342 -23.21 8.16 -12.95
N GLU A 343 -24.29 7.61 -13.51
CA GLU A 343 -25.48 8.39 -13.91
C GLU A 343 -26.53 8.53 -12.80
N GLU A 344 -26.54 7.64 -11.80
CA GLU A 344 -27.50 7.67 -10.69
C GLU A 344 -26.79 7.48 -9.35
N GLU A 345 -27.22 8.22 -8.34
CA GLU A 345 -26.72 8.07 -6.97
C GLU A 345 -27.18 6.71 -6.40
N PRO A 346 -26.26 5.88 -5.88
CA PRO A 346 -26.63 4.62 -5.25
C PRO A 346 -27.70 4.76 -4.18
N ASN A 347 -28.57 3.77 -4.08
CA ASN A 347 -29.58 3.71 -3.02
C ASN A 347 -29.01 2.98 -1.80
N ARG A 348 -29.08 3.62 -0.63
CA ARG A 348 -28.63 3.01 0.64
C ARG A 348 -29.39 1.75 1.04
N ASN A 349 -30.55 1.50 0.44
CA ASN A 349 -31.36 0.30 0.67
C ASN A 349 -31.01 -0.86 -0.28
N CYS A 350 -30.19 -0.61 -1.30
CA CYS A 350 -29.71 -1.64 -2.23
C CYS A 350 -28.42 -2.30 -1.72
N SER A 351 -28.06 -3.43 -2.35
CA SER A 351 -26.85 -4.18 -2.01
C SER A 351 -25.58 -3.33 -2.13
N LYS A 352 -24.65 -3.55 -1.21
CA LYS A 352 -23.30 -2.99 -1.26
C LYS A 352 -22.29 -4.07 -1.64
N GLU A 353 -21.45 -3.78 -2.63
CA GLU A 353 -20.46 -4.72 -3.16
C GLU A 353 -19.03 -4.18 -3.12
N SER A 354 -18.12 -4.99 -2.57
CA SER A 354 -16.68 -4.73 -2.51
C SER A 354 -15.99 -5.26 -3.76
N ILE A 355 -15.35 -4.37 -4.52
CA ILE A 355 -14.60 -4.69 -5.73
C ILE A 355 -13.12 -4.78 -5.36
N ALA A 356 -12.61 -6.00 -5.32
CA ALA A 356 -11.22 -6.29 -5.02
C ALA A 356 -10.28 -5.74 -6.10
N LEU A 357 -9.33 -4.88 -5.73
CA LEU A 357 -8.27 -4.40 -6.61
C LEU A 357 -6.89 -4.87 -6.11
N PRO A 358 -6.33 -5.95 -6.67
CA PRO A 358 -4.99 -6.41 -6.30
C PRO A 358 -3.94 -5.31 -6.44
N THR A 359 -3.04 -5.19 -5.47
CA THR A 359 -2.03 -4.12 -5.50
C THR A 359 -0.69 -4.47 -4.87
N ASP A 360 0.39 -3.98 -5.46
CA ASP A 360 1.78 -4.01 -4.99
C ASP A 360 2.48 -2.64 -5.14
N ARG A 361 1.69 -1.54 -5.09
CA ARG A 361 2.14 -0.16 -5.40
C ARG A 361 3.38 0.30 -4.63
N PHE A 362 3.47 -0.01 -3.34
CA PHE A 362 4.46 0.61 -2.44
C PHE A 362 5.36 -0.42 -1.76
N LEU A 363 6.67 -0.38 -2.07
CA LEU A 363 7.63 -1.29 -1.44
C LEU A 363 7.70 -1.13 0.07
N ALA A 364 7.65 0.11 0.56
CA ALA A 364 7.83 0.47 1.97
C ALA A 364 6.82 -0.22 2.92
N ILE A 365 5.69 -0.69 2.39
CA ILE A 365 4.65 -1.39 3.15
C ILE A 365 4.43 -2.82 2.68
N THR A 366 5.20 -3.33 1.71
CA THR A 366 5.09 -4.72 1.25
C THR A 366 5.28 -5.70 2.42
N GLY A 367 4.34 -6.63 2.57
CA GLY A 367 4.37 -7.64 3.65
C GLY A 367 4.01 -7.11 5.05
N LYS A 368 3.81 -5.80 5.23
CA LYS A 368 3.42 -5.23 6.52
C LYS A 368 1.93 -5.38 6.78
N LYS A 369 1.57 -5.55 8.06
CA LYS A 369 0.20 -5.57 8.55
C LYS A 369 0.04 -4.50 9.63
N ALA A 370 -1.04 -3.74 9.56
CA ALA A 370 -1.42 -2.86 10.65
C ALA A 370 -1.78 -3.71 11.88
N ASP A 371 -1.17 -3.40 13.02
CA ASP A 371 -1.67 -3.94 14.28
C ASP A 371 -2.94 -3.19 14.71
N LYS A 372 -3.69 -3.81 15.60
CA LYS A 372 -4.92 -3.26 16.15
C LYS A 372 -4.77 -3.21 17.66
N PRO A 373 -5.22 -2.14 18.32
CA PRO A 373 -5.12 -2.05 19.77
C PRO A 373 -5.95 -3.16 20.43
N GLU A 374 -5.57 -3.50 21.66
CA GLU A 374 -6.42 -4.33 22.50
C GLU A 374 -7.72 -3.58 22.80
N LYS A 375 -8.83 -4.31 22.78
CA LYS A 375 -10.13 -3.74 23.11
C LYS A 375 -10.43 -4.06 24.56
N GLU A 376 -10.50 -3.05 25.41
CA GLU A 376 -10.75 -3.25 26.84
C GLU A 376 -12.17 -3.76 27.09
N GLN A 377 -13.17 -3.18 26.43
CA GLN A 377 -14.59 -3.51 26.61
C GLN A 377 -15.38 -3.44 25.29
N CYS A 378 -16.35 -4.32 25.12
CA CYS A 378 -17.32 -4.29 24.04
C CYS A 378 -18.59 -3.55 24.47
N GLU A 379 -18.89 -2.43 23.81
CA GLU A 379 -20.15 -1.68 24.01
C GLU A 379 -21.39 -2.43 23.49
N TYR A 380 -21.23 -3.34 22.52
CA TYR A 380 -22.34 -3.97 21.80
C TYR A 380 -22.31 -5.50 21.86
N MET A 381 -23.49 -6.12 21.88
CA MET A 381 -23.68 -7.56 21.73
C MET A 381 -24.38 -7.91 20.41
N SER A 382 -24.01 -9.05 19.79
CA SER A 382 -24.68 -9.54 18.59
C SER A 382 -26.10 -9.98 18.91
N LYS A 383 -27.09 -9.37 18.27
CA LYS A 383 -28.47 -9.88 18.25
C LYS A 383 -28.66 -10.78 17.02
N LEU A 384 -29.62 -11.71 17.08
CA LEU A 384 -30.20 -12.32 15.88
C LEU A 384 -30.83 -11.19 15.06
N ALA A 385 -30.06 -10.64 14.12
CA ALA A 385 -30.50 -9.60 13.23
C ALA A 385 -31.45 -10.24 12.21
N ILE A 386 -32.68 -9.74 12.12
CA ILE A 386 -33.48 -9.91 10.90
C ILE A 386 -32.69 -9.17 9.82
N PRO A 387 -32.21 -9.87 8.77
CA PRO A 387 -31.48 -9.21 7.69
C PRO A 387 -32.34 -8.07 7.16
N SER A 388 -31.78 -6.87 7.02
CA SER A 388 -32.45 -5.83 6.25
C SER A 388 -32.75 -6.42 4.89
N LYS A 389 -34.01 -6.34 4.44
CA LYS A 389 -34.41 -6.86 3.13
C LYS A 389 -33.77 -5.96 2.08
N GLU A 390 -32.54 -6.29 1.69
CA GLU A 390 -31.82 -5.56 0.65
C GLU A 390 -32.57 -5.69 -0.66
N THR A 391 -32.80 -4.56 -1.32
CA THR A 391 -33.34 -4.59 -2.69
C THR A 391 -32.21 -5.05 -3.61
N PRO A 392 -32.44 -6.11 -4.41
CA PRO A 392 -31.48 -6.51 -5.44
C PRO A 392 -31.19 -5.35 -6.38
N SER A 393 -29.94 -5.23 -6.79
CA SER A 393 -29.49 -4.26 -7.80
C SER A 393 -28.87 -5.01 -8.96
N GLU A 394 -29.10 -4.54 -10.19
CA GLU A 394 -28.48 -5.10 -11.40
C GLU A 394 -27.24 -4.30 -11.83
N GLN A 395 -26.97 -3.17 -11.17
CA GLN A 395 -25.90 -2.24 -11.48
C GLN A 395 -25.37 -1.57 -10.20
N LEU A 396 -24.17 -1.04 -10.27
CA LEU A 396 -23.46 -0.41 -9.16
C LEU A 396 -23.05 1.02 -9.50
N GLY A 397 -23.10 1.91 -8.53
CA GLY A 397 -22.46 3.24 -8.59
C GLY A 397 -21.48 3.42 -7.44
N THR A 398 -20.49 4.29 -7.61
CA THR A 398 -19.45 4.57 -6.60
C THR A 398 -19.74 5.80 -5.74
N GLY A 399 -20.86 6.49 -5.95
CA GLY A 399 -21.34 7.57 -5.08
C GLY A 399 -21.53 7.15 -3.62
N GLN A 400 -21.62 8.13 -2.71
CA GLN A 400 -21.75 7.87 -1.27
C GLN A 400 -23.12 7.32 -0.86
N GLY A 401 -24.08 7.36 -1.79
CA GLY A 401 -25.41 6.82 -1.66
C GLY A 401 -26.37 7.74 -0.90
N ALA A 402 -27.62 7.76 -1.34
CA ALA A 402 -28.72 8.52 -0.77
C ALA A 402 -29.95 7.63 -0.47
N HIS A 403 -30.90 8.17 0.29
CA HIS A 403 -32.25 7.59 0.37
C HIS A 403 -33.04 8.09 -0.83
N ASN A 404 -33.10 7.27 -1.89
CA ASN A 404 -33.75 7.61 -3.15
C ASN A 404 -34.54 6.40 -3.69
N SER A 405 -35.11 6.55 -4.89
CA SER A 405 -35.87 5.50 -5.58
C SER A 405 -35.05 4.75 -6.64
N SER A 406 -33.74 4.98 -6.73
CA SER A 406 -32.88 4.23 -7.67
C SER A 406 -32.76 2.78 -7.22
N ASN A 407 -32.58 1.87 -8.18
CA ASN A 407 -32.26 0.47 -7.94
C ASN A 407 -30.74 0.19 -8.03
N THR A 408 -29.93 1.25 -8.04
CA THR A 408 -28.47 1.18 -8.15
C THR A 408 -27.86 0.82 -6.79
N GLY A 409 -27.10 -0.27 -6.76
CA GLY A 409 -26.33 -0.69 -5.59
C GLY A 409 -25.05 0.14 -5.42
N THR A 410 -24.40 0.02 -4.27
CA THR A 410 -23.13 0.72 -4.02
C THR A 410 -21.96 -0.20 -4.37
N GLY A 411 -21.10 0.21 -5.31
CA GLY A 411 -19.81 -0.43 -5.57
C GLY A 411 -18.69 0.28 -4.82
N GLN A 412 -17.81 -0.45 -4.15
CA GLN A 412 -16.68 0.10 -3.40
C GLN A 412 -15.39 -0.60 -3.82
N VAL A 413 -14.51 0.12 -4.50
CA VAL A 413 -13.19 -0.40 -4.89
C VAL A 413 -12.28 -0.40 -3.68
N ALA A 414 -11.77 -1.58 -3.31
CA ALA A 414 -10.89 -1.77 -2.16
C ALA A 414 -9.57 -2.42 -2.60
N PRO A 415 -8.41 -1.82 -2.29
CA PRO A 415 -7.13 -2.41 -2.58
C PRO A 415 -6.91 -3.69 -1.76
N ILE A 416 -6.38 -4.73 -2.39
CA ILE A 416 -6.01 -5.98 -1.73
C ILE A 416 -4.54 -6.29 -2.04
N ARG A 417 -3.68 -6.25 -1.01
CA ARG A 417 -2.30 -6.72 -1.16
C ARG A 417 -2.23 -8.23 -1.08
N THR A 418 -1.65 -8.87 -2.09
CA THR A 418 -1.25 -10.28 -2.00
C THR A 418 -0.13 -10.37 -0.97
N ARG A 419 -0.44 -10.93 0.19
CA ARG A 419 0.52 -11.05 1.29
C ARG A 419 1.55 -12.11 0.91
N ARG A 420 2.83 -11.75 0.90
CA ARG A 420 3.89 -12.76 1.05
C ARG A 420 3.74 -13.32 2.45
N GLN A 421 3.39 -14.60 2.57
CA GLN A 421 3.44 -15.26 3.86
C GLN A 421 4.86 -15.13 4.39
N ALA A 422 4.99 -14.83 5.69
CA ALA A 422 6.30 -14.90 6.32
C ALA A 422 6.84 -16.31 6.08
N ILE A 423 8.11 -16.41 5.69
CA ILE A 423 8.72 -17.74 5.59
C ILE A 423 8.76 -18.34 7.00
N PRO A 424 8.66 -19.68 7.13
CA PRO A 424 8.73 -20.34 8.42
C PRO A 424 9.99 -19.92 9.19
N ALA A 425 9.87 -19.79 10.51
CA ALA A 425 11.02 -19.70 11.40
C ALA A 425 11.81 -21.01 11.30
N SER A 426 12.92 -21.01 10.56
CA SER A 426 13.75 -22.20 10.34
C SER A 426 15.23 -21.85 10.39
N PHE A 427 16.05 -22.80 10.80
CA PHE A 427 17.51 -22.63 10.82
C PHE A 427 18.08 -22.42 9.42
N GLU A 428 17.53 -23.04 8.39
CA GLU A 428 17.93 -22.79 6.99
C GLU A 428 17.71 -21.31 6.58
N THR A 429 16.60 -20.72 7.02
CA THR A 429 16.32 -19.30 6.79
C THR A 429 17.34 -18.42 7.51
N PHE A 430 17.67 -18.77 8.76
CA PHE A 430 18.66 -18.08 9.57
C PHE A 430 20.04 -18.12 8.91
N GLU A 431 20.51 -19.30 8.50
CA GLU A 431 21.79 -19.50 7.81
C GLU A 431 21.87 -18.74 6.48
N SER A 432 20.79 -18.80 5.70
CA SER A 432 20.68 -18.06 4.45
C SER A 432 20.76 -16.55 4.69
N ALA A 433 20.12 -16.04 5.75
CA ALA A 433 20.16 -14.62 6.08
C ALA A 433 21.57 -14.15 6.51
N ILE A 434 22.32 -15.00 7.23
CA ILE A 434 23.73 -14.73 7.55
C ILE A 434 24.59 -14.70 6.29
N THR A 435 24.33 -15.60 5.33
CA THR A 435 24.98 -15.57 4.01
C THR A 435 24.72 -14.25 3.28
N TYR A 436 23.48 -13.76 3.26
CA TYR A 436 23.15 -12.45 2.68
C TYR A 436 23.76 -11.27 3.45
N LEU A 437 23.93 -11.40 4.77
CA LEU A 437 24.58 -10.35 5.57
C LEU A 437 26.06 -10.20 5.19
N ASN A 438 26.76 -11.31 4.94
CA ASN A 438 28.16 -11.31 4.50
C ASN A 438 28.38 -10.71 3.10
N GLN A 439 27.33 -10.63 2.27
CA GLN A 439 27.40 -9.97 0.97
C GLN A 439 27.41 -8.43 1.10
N LYS A 440 27.10 -7.88 2.27
CA LYS A 440 27.10 -6.44 2.53
C LYS A 440 28.47 -5.98 3.01
N GLY A 441 28.96 -4.87 2.44
CA GLY A 441 30.23 -4.28 2.84
C GLY A 441 30.28 -3.95 4.34
N GLY A 442 31.40 -4.29 5.00
CA GLY A 442 31.65 -3.98 6.41
C GLY A 442 31.09 -4.99 7.42
N PHE A 443 30.42 -6.06 6.99
CA PHE A 443 29.96 -7.14 7.87
C PHE A 443 30.82 -8.39 7.73
N GLN A 444 31.10 -9.03 8.86
CA GLN A 444 31.66 -10.38 8.92
C GLN A 444 30.82 -11.19 9.90
N ALA A 445 30.09 -12.17 9.39
CA ALA A 445 29.19 -12.99 10.17
C ALA A 445 29.48 -14.48 9.95
N LYS A 446 29.33 -15.28 11.00
CA LYS A 446 29.46 -16.74 10.91
C LYS A 446 28.44 -17.42 11.82
N ILE A 447 27.99 -18.60 11.41
CA ILE A 447 27.26 -19.49 12.32
C ILE A 447 28.21 -19.93 13.42
N ARG A 448 27.78 -19.78 14.67
CA ARG A 448 28.57 -20.14 15.84
C ARG A 448 28.54 -21.65 16.02
N THR A 449 29.71 -22.25 16.20
CA THR A 449 29.80 -23.65 16.66
C THR A 449 29.39 -23.72 18.12
N LEU A 450 28.27 -24.38 18.39
CA LEU A 450 27.73 -24.57 19.74
C LEU A 450 28.33 -25.82 20.39
N ASP A 451 28.43 -25.80 21.71
CA ASP A 451 28.80 -26.95 22.53
C ASP A 451 27.57 -27.65 23.11
N GLU A 452 27.75 -28.77 23.80
CA GLU A 452 26.69 -29.59 24.40
C GLU A 452 25.76 -28.81 25.36
N PHE A 453 26.25 -27.69 25.93
CA PHE A 453 25.47 -26.86 26.84
C PHE A 453 24.68 -25.76 26.12
N THR A 454 25.04 -25.43 24.88
CA THR A 454 24.47 -24.32 24.13
C THR A 454 23.71 -24.75 22.88
N GLU A 455 23.85 -26.00 22.43
CA GLU A 455 23.12 -26.57 21.29
C GLU A 455 21.61 -26.77 21.55
N VAL A 456 21.20 -26.83 22.82
CA VAL A 456 19.80 -27.02 23.23
C VAL A 456 19.40 -26.05 24.34
N ILE A 457 18.09 -25.74 24.41
CA ILE A 457 17.54 -24.96 25.52
C ILE A 457 17.71 -25.74 26.84
N PRO A 458 18.39 -25.18 27.87
CA PRO A 458 18.62 -25.85 29.14
C PRO A 458 17.32 -26.20 29.88
N LEU A 459 17.33 -27.29 30.64
CA LEU A 459 16.22 -27.65 31.52
C LEU A 459 16.22 -26.73 32.74
N THR A 460 15.03 -26.31 33.15
CA THR A 460 14.80 -25.48 34.36
C THR A 460 14.14 -26.27 35.48
N LYS A 461 13.70 -27.49 35.18
CA LYS A 461 13.09 -28.45 36.10
C LYS A 461 13.69 -29.84 35.85
N PRO A 462 13.52 -30.81 36.79
CA PRO A 462 13.92 -32.19 36.57
C PRO A 462 13.43 -32.76 35.23
N ALA A 463 14.20 -33.65 34.60
CA ALA A 463 13.98 -34.13 33.23
C ALA A 463 12.68 -34.95 33.02
N ASN A 464 12.01 -35.35 34.09
CA ASN A 464 10.69 -35.99 34.07
C ASN A 464 9.54 -34.99 34.10
N ALA A 465 9.79 -33.70 34.38
CA ALA A 465 8.77 -32.67 34.46
C ALA A 465 8.51 -32.03 33.09
N ARG A 466 7.22 -31.80 32.78
CA ARG A 466 6.81 -31.01 31.62
C ARG A 466 7.33 -29.58 31.75
N GLN A 467 8.07 -29.11 30.75
CA GLN A 467 8.70 -27.80 30.74
C GLN A 467 8.89 -27.27 29.32
N TRP A 468 9.11 -25.96 29.20
CA TRP A 468 9.17 -25.27 27.91
C TRP A 468 10.41 -25.64 27.08
N SER A 469 11.50 -26.05 27.73
CA SER A 469 12.77 -26.45 27.10
C SER A 469 12.65 -27.65 26.14
N TYR A 470 11.55 -28.40 26.21
CA TYR A 470 11.23 -29.45 25.25
C TYR A 470 10.47 -28.88 24.05
N LEU A 471 10.79 -29.31 22.84
CA LEU A 471 9.98 -29.06 21.65
C LEU A 471 8.69 -29.88 21.73
N ASP A 472 8.81 -31.15 22.14
CA ASP A 472 7.70 -32.00 22.53
C ASP A 472 8.00 -32.65 23.88
N SER A 473 7.14 -32.38 24.86
CA SER A 473 7.31 -32.90 26.21
C SER A 473 6.97 -34.38 26.33
N ALA A 474 6.14 -34.94 25.44
CA ALA A 474 5.75 -36.35 25.50
C ALA A 474 6.92 -37.25 25.06
N SER A 475 7.53 -36.93 23.91
CA SER A 475 8.75 -37.61 23.42
C SER A 475 10.05 -37.14 24.09
N LYS A 476 9.99 -36.13 24.96
CA LYS A 476 11.16 -35.45 25.56
C LYS A 476 12.15 -34.90 24.53
N CYS A 477 11.69 -34.61 23.31
CA CYS A 477 12.48 -33.96 22.29
C CYS A 477 12.89 -32.55 22.75
N ARG A 478 14.20 -32.27 22.84
CA ARG A 478 14.75 -30.98 23.29
C ARG A 478 14.70 -29.96 22.17
N ARG A 479 14.44 -28.68 22.49
CA ARG A 479 14.55 -27.58 21.52
C ARG A 479 16.00 -27.32 21.20
N GLN A 480 16.34 -27.37 19.92
CA GLN A 480 17.66 -26.97 19.44
C GLN A 480 17.78 -25.44 19.38
N VAL A 481 19.03 -24.97 19.42
CA VAL A 481 19.42 -23.57 19.35
C VAL A 481 20.35 -23.38 18.16
N ILE A 482 20.21 -22.25 17.46
CA ILE A 482 21.19 -21.76 16.50
C ILE A 482 21.64 -20.36 16.91
N ALA A 483 22.92 -20.07 16.73
CA ALA A 483 23.45 -18.72 16.96
C ALA A 483 24.41 -18.31 15.85
N ALA A 484 24.52 -17.01 15.63
CA ALA A 484 25.51 -16.43 14.74
C ALA A 484 26.29 -15.31 15.44
N ASP A 485 27.57 -15.26 15.14
CA ASP A 485 28.47 -14.20 15.56
C ASP A 485 28.61 -13.21 14.42
N ILE A 486 28.33 -11.94 14.69
CA ILE A 486 28.37 -10.86 13.71
C ILE A 486 29.37 -9.81 14.21
N CYS A 487 30.38 -9.52 13.40
CA CYS A 487 31.32 -8.44 13.60
C CYS A 487 31.04 -7.31 12.61
N HIS A 488 30.89 -6.09 13.11
CA HIS A 488 30.71 -4.88 12.32
C HIS A 488 31.38 -3.71 13.04
N ASN A 489 32.24 -2.95 12.35
CA ASN A 489 33.01 -1.82 12.92
C ASN A 489 33.66 -2.17 14.28
N ASN A 490 34.38 -3.29 14.33
CA ASN A 490 35.05 -3.84 15.52
C ASN A 490 34.13 -4.14 16.73
N ASN A 491 32.81 -4.17 16.54
CA ASN A 491 31.86 -4.57 17.56
C ASN A 491 31.31 -5.96 17.26
N TRP A 492 31.26 -6.80 18.28
CA TRP A 492 30.66 -8.13 18.24
C TRP A 492 29.20 -8.11 18.69
N PHE A 493 28.39 -8.85 17.95
CA PHE A 493 26.98 -9.09 18.22
C PHE A 493 26.71 -10.58 18.12
N THR A 494 25.77 -11.07 18.94
CA THR A 494 25.31 -12.46 18.89
C THR A 494 23.84 -12.49 18.57
N LEU A 495 23.50 -13.13 17.46
CA LEU A 495 22.13 -13.40 17.03
C LEU A 495 21.75 -14.81 17.49
N ILE A 496 20.58 -14.99 18.11
CA ILE A 496 20.14 -16.27 18.69
C ILE A 496 18.72 -16.59 18.24
N GLU A 497 18.53 -17.83 17.78
CA GLU A 497 17.24 -18.43 17.48
C GLU A 497 17.16 -19.86 18.05
N PHE A 498 15.95 -20.39 18.22
CA PHE A 498 15.71 -21.75 18.70
C PHE A 498 14.44 -22.30 18.08
N GLU A 499 14.29 -23.63 18.08
CA GLU A 499 13.14 -24.30 17.47
C GLU A 499 11.82 -23.91 18.16
N LEU A 500 10.79 -23.68 17.34
CA LEU A 500 9.46 -23.24 17.76
C LEU A 500 8.39 -24.30 17.49
N ARG A 501 7.43 -24.43 18.41
CA ARG A 501 6.16 -25.11 18.15
C ARG A 501 5.27 -24.18 17.33
N LYS A 502 4.30 -24.75 16.61
CA LYS A 502 3.29 -23.97 15.87
C LYS A 502 2.54 -22.93 16.72
N SER A 503 2.42 -23.16 18.04
CA SER A 503 1.74 -22.25 18.97
C SER A 503 2.66 -21.20 19.62
N ASP A 504 3.98 -21.30 19.45
CA ASP A 504 4.92 -20.37 20.06
C ASP A 504 4.94 -19.03 19.31
N LYS A 505 5.11 -17.92 20.05
CA LYS A 505 5.25 -16.56 19.51
C LYS A 505 6.55 -15.91 19.97
N CYS A 506 7.65 -16.65 19.90
CA CYS A 506 8.96 -16.17 20.35
C CYS A 506 9.64 -15.37 19.23
N ASN A 507 10.53 -14.46 19.62
CA ASN A 507 11.28 -13.60 18.69
C ASN A 507 12.72 -14.12 18.54
N VAL A 508 13.39 -13.72 17.46
CA VAL A 508 14.85 -13.81 17.36
C VAL A 508 15.49 -12.73 18.24
N ALA A 509 16.56 -13.06 18.95
CA ALA A 509 17.28 -12.11 19.80
C ALA A 509 18.60 -11.69 19.17
N LEU A 510 18.90 -10.39 19.23
CA LEU A 510 20.19 -9.81 18.87
C LEU A 510 20.77 -9.13 20.11
N ILE A 511 21.98 -9.52 20.47
CA ILE A 511 22.64 -9.11 21.72
C ILE A 511 23.96 -8.42 21.39
N LYS A 512 24.21 -7.28 22.05
CA LYS A 512 25.51 -6.59 22.10
C LYS A 512 25.96 -6.52 23.56
N LYS A 513 27.19 -6.93 23.84
CA LYS A 513 27.83 -6.70 25.14
C LYS A 513 28.44 -5.31 25.16
N GLU A 514 28.42 -4.65 26.32
CA GLU A 514 29.13 -3.38 26.52
C GLU A 514 30.62 -3.51 26.15
N GLY A 515 31.17 -2.47 25.53
CA GLY A 515 32.51 -2.48 24.94
C GLY A 515 32.64 -3.24 23.61
N GLY A 516 31.55 -3.79 23.05
CA GLY A 516 31.58 -4.46 21.74
C GLY A 516 32.28 -5.82 21.73
N ILE A 517 32.40 -6.45 22.90
CA ILE A 517 33.18 -7.68 23.09
C ILE A 517 32.34 -8.92 22.76
N PHE A 518 33.02 -9.95 22.28
CA PHE A 518 32.44 -11.27 22.01
C PHE A 518 31.74 -11.90 23.24
N LEU A 519 30.55 -12.47 23.03
CA LEU A 519 29.77 -13.18 24.05
C LEU A 519 30.21 -14.65 24.14
N SER A 520 30.80 -15.07 25.26
CA SER A 520 31.29 -16.46 25.39
C SER A 520 30.16 -17.50 25.49
N ASN A 521 30.46 -18.78 25.24
CA ASN A 521 29.47 -19.86 25.36
C ASN A 521 28.93 -20.01 26.79
N ARG A 522 29.74 -19.76 27.81
CA ARG A 522 29.28 -19.74 29.21
C ARG A 522 28.21 -18.65 29.44
N GLN A 523 28.40 -17.47 28.84
CA GLN A 523 27.44 -16.38 28.93
C GLN A 523 26.19 -16.66 28.10
N LEU A 524 26.35 -17.24 26.91
CA LEU A 524 25.25 -17.71 26.08
C LEU A 524 24.39 -18.75 26.82
N HIS A 525 25.01 -19.76 27.42
CA HIS A 525 24.33 -20.78 28.21
C HIS A 525 23.49 -20.16 29.33
N PHE A 526 24.07 -19.19 30.07
CA PHE A 526 23.34 -18.46 31.09
C PHE A 526 22.09 -17.75 30.53
N LEU A 527 22.21 -17.10 29.37
CA LEU A 527 21.06 -16.46 28.71
C LEU A 527 20.01 -17.47 28.27
N LEU A 528 20.41 -18.65 27.79
CA LEU A 528 19.47 -19.70 27.40
C LEU A 528 18.71 -20.25 28.62
N ILE A 529 19.34 -20.36 29.80
CA ILE A 529 18.65 -20.68 31.06
C ILE A 529 17.59 -19.61 31.38
N GLN A 530 17.94 -18.33 31.26
CA GLN A 530 16.99 -17.24 31.50
C GLN A 530 15.83 -17.26 30.50
N ALA A 531 16.13 -17.50 29.22
CA ALA A 531 15.12 -17.67 28.18
C ALA A 531 14.19 -18.84 28.52
N ALA A 532 14.73 -19.98 28.96
CA ALA A 532 13.93 -21.13 29.37
C ALA A 532 12.98 -20.80 30.53
N ASN A 533 13.47 -20.11 31.56
CA ASN A 533 12.67 -19.65 32.70
C ASN A 533 11.54 -18.69 32.29
N LYS A 534 11.77 -17.91 31.23
CA LYS A 534 10.81 -16.96 30.66
C LYS A 534 10.08 -17.51 29.43
N LYS A 535 10.12 -18.83 29.22
CA LYS A 535 9.42 -19.54 28.12
C LYS A 535 9.72 -18.94 26.74
N GLY A 536 10.97 -18.54 26.49
CA GLY A 536 11.44 -17.97 25.22
C GLY A 536 11.13 -16.49 25.01
N ILE A 537 10.53 -15.81 25.99
CA ILE A 537 10.20 -14.38 25.89
C ILE A 537 11.39 -13.54 26.35
N TRP A 538 12.23 -13.15 25.39
CA TRP A 538 13.47 -12.41 25.63
C TRP A 538 13.27 -11.08 26.39
N THR A 539 12.17 -10.36 26.14
CA THR A 539 11.87 -9.08 26.80
C THR A 539 11.63 -9.21 28.31
N ASN A 540 11.30 -10.43 28.77
CA ASN A 540 11.03 -10.72 30.18
C ASN A 540 12.28 -11.19 30.93
N ILE A 541 13.42 -11.28 30.25
CA ILE A 541 14.71 -11.55 30.88
C ILE A 541 15.16 -10.26 31.56
N ALA A 542 15.13 -10.24 32.89
CA ALA A 542 15.70 -9.13 33.66
C ALA A 542 17.16 -8.95 33.22
N LYS A 543 17.58 -7.69 32.96
CA LYS A 543 18.97 -7.37 32.67
C LYS A 543 19.83 -8.03 33.75
N PRO A 544 20.65 -9.06 33.42
CA PRO A 544 21.48 -9.65 34.43
C PRO A 544 22.46 -8.57 34.85
N ALA A 545 22.40 -8.13 36.11
CA ALA A 545 23.31 -7.11 36.66
C ALA A 545 24.80 -7.50 36.55
N MET A 546 25.11 -8.69 36.04
CA MET A 546 26.45 -9.25 35.86
C MET A 546 26.95 -9.28 34.40
N LEU A 547 26.16 -8.89 33.38
CA LEU A 547 26.56 -9.12 31.98
C LEU A 547 26.61 -7.88 31.07
N ASP A 548 26.17 -6.71 31.53
CA ASP A 548 26.21 -5.44 30.77
C ASP A 548 25.79 -5.60 29.30
N LEU A 549 24.59 -6.17 29.10
CA LEU A 549 24.07 -6.53 27.78
C LEU A 549 23.00 -5.54 27.32
N LYS A 550 23.06 -5.19 26.04
CA LYS A 550 21.95 -4.63 25.27
C LYS A 550 21.32 -5.74 24.45
N LEU A 551 20.00 -5.90 24.57
CA LEU A 551 19.23 -6.92 23.85
C LEU A 551 18.12 -6.22 23.07
N VAL A 552 17.98 -6.56 21.79
CA VAL A 552 16.83 -6.23 20.96
C VAL A 552 16.25 -7.51 20.38
N THR A 553 14.94 -7.49 20.09
CA THR A 553 14.25 -8.65 19.54
C THR A 553 13.61 -8.33 18.20
N MET A 554 13.42 -9.36 17.38
CA MET A 554 12.81 -9.26 16.08
C MET A 554 11.75 -10.35 15.90
N LYS A 555 10.54 -9.93 15.52
CA LYS A 555 9.43 -10.85 15.22
C LYS A 555 9.66 -11.53 13.87
N HIS A 556 9.22 -12.78 13.73
CA HIS A 556 9.21 -13.51 12.46
C HIS A 556 8.18 -12.96 11.48
N THR A 557 8.50 -11.82 10.87
CA THR A 557 7.66 -11.15 9.86
C THR A 557 8.33 -11.10 8.49
N TRP A 558 9.47 -11.78 8.31
CA TRP A 558 10.27 -11.68 7.10
C TRP A 558 9.72 -12.60 6.00
N SER A 559 9.78 -12.11 4.78
CA SER A 559 9.25 -12.78 3.59
C SER A 559 10.33 -13.52 2.78
N SER A 560 11.59 -13.37 3.16
CA SER A 560 12.74 -14.03 2.55
C SER A 560 13.96 -13.93 3.49
N PRO A 561 15.00 -14.76 3.31
CA PRO A 561 16.24 -14.63 4.09
C PRO A 561 16.94 -13.27 3.92
N GLN A 562 16.85 -12.65 2.74
CA GLN A 562 17.37 -11.29 2.48
C GLN A 562 16.66 -10.26 3.35
N HIS A 563 15.34 -10.36 3.49
CA HIS A 563 14.56 -9.44 4.34
C HIS A 563 14.92 -9.63 5.83
N LEU A 564 15.20 -10.85 6.28
CA LEU A 564 15.77 -11.08 7.61
C LEU A 564 17.15 -10.42 7.74
N SER A 565 18.04 -10.58 6.75
CA SER A 565 19.36 -9.92 6.73
C SER A 565 19.27 -8.39 6.82
N GLU A 566 18.35 -7.76 6.10
CA GLU A 566 18.05 -6.32 6.21
C GLU A 566 17.53 -5.93 7.60
N SER A 567 16.64 -6.74 8.19
CA SER A 567 16.14 -6.50 9.56
C SER A 567 17.28 -6.57 10.59
N ILE A 568 18.18 -7.54 10.45
CA ILE A 568 19.37 -7.66 11.31
C ILE A 568 20.22 -6.40 11.17
N THR A 569 20.49 -5.98 9.92
CA THR A 569 21.27 -4.78 9.61
C THR A 569 20.68 -3.54 10.31
N LYS A 570 19.36 -3.33 10.20
CA LYS A 570 18.67 -2.22 10.85
C LYS A 570 18.81 -2.26 12.38
N LYS A 571 18.63 -3.44 12.99
CA LYS A 571 18.74 -3.59 14.46
C LYS A 571 20.17 -3.42 14.99
N LEU A 572 21.18 -3.78 14.20
CA LEU A 572 22.58 -3.52 14.55
C LEU A 572 22.85 -2.01 14.69
N TYR A 573 22.30 -1.18 13.81
CA TYR A 573 22.40 0.28 13.92
C TYR A 573 21.62 0.85 15.12
N GLU A 574 20.45 0.29 15.46
CA GLU A 574 19.68 0.70 16.64
C GLU A 574 20.40 0.44 17.97
N LEU A 575 21.20 -0.64 18.04
CA LEU A 575 22.03 -0.96 19.21
C LEU A 575 23.16 0.06 19.46
N LYS A 576 23.30 1.05 18.56
CA LYS A 576 24.34 2.07 18.41
C LYS A 576 25.75 1.45 18.39
N ILE A 577 26.47 1.69 17.30
CA ILE A 577 27.94 1.64 17.29
C ILE A 577 28.44 2.37 18.53
#